data_AF-A0A0F9UAP8-F1
#
_entry.id   AF-A0A0F9UAP8-F1
#
_cell.length_a   1.000
_cell.length_b   1.000
_cell.length_c   1.000
_cell.angle_alpha   90.00
_cell.angle_beta   90.00
_cell.angle_gamma   90.00
#
_symmetry.space_group_name_H-M   'P 1'
#
loop_
_entity.id
_entity.type
_entity.pdbx_description
1 polymer ?
#
loop_
_entity_poly.entity_id
_entity_poly.type
_entity_poly.pdbx_seq_one_letter_code
_entity_poly.pdbx_strand_id
1 'polypeptide(L)'
;MPSYSPVKSLTVKNFQSVADATIELGHLTVLVGPGDAGKSAILRAFRALCLNDASDEDIRHGEKQTEVALTLEDGTVIEWWKKQKQGGCYRLGEKEFTKTGGNVPEEIASVLGVGLINIDATSDITPQLSDQFDAPFIIYETGSKRARILGKATRLDTVVTAQMACKKERDQAHREAETASSELDGVEAGLASIPDYEALEARADTVAENLQTIEDSMTLVRRAQELDDLIAEVRSRAVAVDVAPLREQLDLAAAGLERAASVQEITRRLPDAQRSVDELKGRISDNKAALESFEEQYAAACEEAGVCEKCGGLLDHKECA
;
A
#
# COMPACT_ATOMS: atom_id res chain seq x y z
N MET A 1 -55.73 -7.21 -32.25
CA MET A 1 -55.31 -6.10 -33.13
C MET A 1 -56.40 -5.04 -33.06
N PRO A 2 -56.07 -3.74 -33.04
CA PRO A 2 -57.10 -2.71 -33.18
C PRO A 2 -57.86 -2.96 -34.48
N SER A 3 -59.18 -3.02 -34.39
CA SER A 3 -60.07 -3.14 -35.54
C SER A 3 -60.55 -1.73 -35.87
N TYR A 4 -60.18 -1.23 -37.04
CA TYR A 4 -60.63 0.08 -37.53
C TYR A 4 -61.96 -0.10 -38.27
N SER A 5 -62.91 0.78 -37.99
CA SER A 5 -64.21 0.82 -38.67
C SER A 5 -64.02 1.36 -40.10
N PRO A 6 -64.57 0.71 -41.14
CA PRO A 6 -64.44 1.21 -42.51
C PRO A 6 -65.07 2.59 -42.67
N VAL A 7 -64.55 3.34 -43.64
CA VAL A 7 -65.11 4.65 -44.03
C VAL A 7 -66.42 4.44 -44.79
N LYS A 8 -67.46 5.18 -44.43
CA LYS A 8 -68.80 5.08 -45.02
C LYS A 8 -69.14 6.29 -45.89
N SER A 9 -68.91 7.49 -45.40
CA SER A 9 -69.19 8.69 -46.19
C SER A 9 -68.30 9.86 -45.80
N LEU A 10 -68.04 10.73 -46.76
CA LEU A 10 -67.24 11.95 -46.62
C LEU A 10 -68.06 13.15 -47.08
N THR A 11 -68.24 14.11 -46.19
CA THR A 11 -68.87 15.40 -46.48
C THR A 11 -67.81 16.48 -46.48
N VAL A 12 -67.78 17.31 -47.52
CA VAL A 12 -66.81 18.39 -47.70
C VAL A 12 -67.56 19.68 -48.01
N LYS A 13 -67.28 20.73 -47.23
CA LYS A 13 -67.87 22.06 -47.41
C LYS A 13 -66.79 23.13 -47.51
N ASN A 14 -66.96 24.02 -48.47
CA ASN A 14 -66.13 25.20 -48.67
C ASN A 14 -64.62 24.90 -48.75
N PHE A 15 -64.24 23.80 -49.41
CA PHE A 15 -62.84 23.39 -49.58
C PHE A 15 -62.41 23.55 -51.04
N GLN A 16 -61.49 24.48 -51.32
CA GLN A 16 -61.03 24.84 -52.67
C GLN A 16 -62.20 25.00 -53.66
N SER A 17 -62.29 24.17 -54.70
CA SER A 17 -63.36 24.22 -55.71
C SER A 17 -64.67 23.56 -55.28
N VAL A 18 -64.71 22.91 -54.11
CA VAL A 18 -65.90 22.23 -53.56
C VAL A 18 -66.70 23.20 -52.69
N ALA A 19 -67.97 23.41 -53.01
CA ALA A 19 -68.89 24.23 -52.20
C ALA A 19 -69.55 23.37 -51.11
N ASP A 20 -70.25 22.32 -51.54
CA ASP A 20 -70.85 21.32 -50.67
C ASP A 20 -70.92 20.01 -51.47
N ALA A 21 -70.29 18.95 -50.97
CA ALA A 21 -70.31 17.63 -51.57
C ALA A 21 -70.36 16.55 -50.49
N THR A 22 -71.20 15.54 -50.69
CA THR A 22 -71.23 14.33 -49.87
C THR A 22 -70.97 13.12 -50.77
N ILE A 23 -70.05 12.26 -50.36
CA ILE A 23 -69.59 11.11 -51.15
C ILE A 23 -69.75 9.87 -50.28
N GLU A 24 -70.50 8.89 -50.78
CA GLU A 24 -70.55 7.56 -50.19
C GLU A 24 -69.27 6.80 -50.57
N LEU A 25 -68.62 6.24 -49.57
CA LEU A 25 -67.38 5.48 -49.67
C LEU A 25 -67.71 4.00 -49.47
N GLY A 26 -67.17 3.17 -50.36
CA GLY A 26 -67.15 1.73 -50.18
C GLY A 26 -65.71 1.22 -50.07
N HIS A 27 -65.53 -0.10 -50.09
CA HIS A 27 -64.19 -0.70 -50.08
C HIS A 27 -63.32 -0.28 -51.27
N LEU A 28 -63.94 0.06 -52.39
CA LEU A 28 -63.30 0.66 -53.55
C LEU A 28 -64.20 1.76 -54.11
N THR A 29 -63.76 3.01 -53.97
CA THR A 29 -64.42 4.17 -54.57
C THR A 29 -63.47 4.83 -55.56
N VAL A 30 -63.93 5.01 -56.80
CA VAL A 30 -63.15 5.65 -57.87
C VAL A 30 -63.80 6.97 -58.25
N LEU A 31 -63.10 8.07 -58.02
CA LEU A 31 -63.55 9.40 -58.43
C LEU A 31 -63.14 9.66 -59.88
N VAL A 32 -64.12 9.73 -60.78
CA VAL A 32 -63.93 9.99 -62.22
C VAL A 32 -64.50 11.34 -62.61
N GLY A 33 -63.91 11.98 -63.63
CA GLY A 33 -64.38 13.26 -64.14
C GLY A 33 -63.28 14.03 -64.87
N PRO A 34 -63.62 15.14 -65.55
CA PRO A 34 -62.66 15.96 -66.28
C PRO A 34 -61.59 16.56 -65.34
N GLY A 35 -60.48 17.01 -65.92
CA GLY A 35 -59.49 17.83 -65.21
C GLY A 35 -60.16 19.01 -64.51
N ASP A 36 -59.61 19.42 -63.37
CA ASP A 36 -60.08 20.57 -62.58
C ASP A 36 -61.52 20.50 -62.03
N ALA A 37 -62.17 19.34 -62.12
CA ALA A 37 -63.49 19.11 -61.54
C ALA A 37 -63.54 19.04 -59.99
N GLY A 38 -62.42 19.26 -59.30
CA GLY A 38 -62.35 19.20 -57.82
C GLY A 38 -62.08 17.81 -57.22
N LYS A 39 -61.76 16.80 -58.04
CA LYS A 39 -61.37 15.45 -57.55
C LYS A 39 -60.20 15.51 -56.56
N SER A 40 -59.15 16.27 -56.90
CA SER A 40 -57.99 16.45 -56.02
C SER A 40 -58.34 17.27 -54.78
N ALA A 41 -59.30 18.20 -54.86
CA ALA A 41 -59.76 18.97 -53.71
C ALA A 41 -60.46 18.07 -52.67
N ILE A 42 -61.25 17.10 -53.12
CA ILE A 42 -61.88 16.09 -52.24
C ILE A 42 -60.80 15.26 -51.51
N LEU A 43 -59.79 14.77 -52.23
CA LEU A 43 -58.71 13.98 -51.63
C LEU A 43 -57.88 14.82 -50.64
N ARG A 44 -57.61 16.09 -50.96
CA ARG A 44 -56.96 17.03 -50.03
C ARG A 44 -57.81 17.33 -48.80
N ALA A 45 -59.13 17.45 -48.94
CA ALA A 45 -60.03 17.63 -47.82
C ALA A 45 -60.02 16.42 -46.87
N PHE A 46 -60.03 15.21 -47.44
CA PHE A 46 -59.88 13.98 -46.65
C PHE A 46 -58.52 13.92 -45.93
N ARG A 47 -57.44 14.28 -46.63
CA ARG A 47 -56.10 14.37 -46.05
C ARG A 47 -56.03 15.40 -44.92
N ALA A 48 -56.60 16.58 -45.11
CA ALA A 48 -56.66 17.64 -44.11
C ALA A 48 -57.37 17.18 -42.82
N LEU A 49 -58.46 16.42 -42.94
CA LEU A 49 -59.11 15.79 -41.80
C LEU A 49 -58.15 14.79 -41.11
N CYS A 50 -57.41 13.99 -41.87
CA CYS A 50 -56.53 12.97 -41.32
C CYS A 50 -55.25 13.49 -40.68
N LEU A 51 -54.69 14.60 -41.19
CA LEU A 51 -53.34 15.08 -40.83
C LEU A 51 -53.31 16.50 -40.25
N ASN A 52 -54.43 17.22 -40.25
CA ASN A 52 -54.52 18.62 -39.84
C ASN A 52 -53.58 19.57 -40.60
N ASP A 53 -53.31 19.28 -41.88
CA ASP A 53 -52.30 19.98 -42.70
C ASP A 53 -52.86 21.05 -43.64
N ALA A 54 -54.15 21.39 -43.53
CA ALA A 54 -54.75 22.43 -44.36
C ALA A 54 -54.30 23.85 -43.99
N SER A 55 -54.13 24.65 -45.04
CA SER A 55 -53.79 26.06 -45.01
C SER A 55 -55.02 26.94 -45.23
N ASP A 56 -54.85 28.26 -45.09
CA ASP A 56 -55.92 29.22 -45.39
C ASP A 56 -56.25 29.26 -46.90
N GLU A 57 -55.33 28.80 -47.76
CA GLU A 57 -55.52 28.71 -49.22
C GLU A 57 -56.45 27.55 -49.61
N ASP A 58 -56.63 26.58 -48.71
CA ASP A 58 -57.54 25.45 -48.92
C ASP A 58 -59.00 25.83 -48.67
N ILE A 59 -59.26 26.97 -48.03
CA ILE A 59 -60.61 27.51 -47.85
C ILE A 59 -61.10 28.06 -49.20
N ARG A 60 -62.30 27.66 -49.61
CA ARG A 60 -62.94 28.14 -50.84
C ARG A 60 -62.96 29.68 -50.89
N HIS A 61 -62.61 30.25 -52.04
CA HIS A 61 -62.63 31.70 -52.23
C HIS A 61 -64.00 32.30 -51.91
N GLY A 62 -64.00 33.35 -51.08
CA GLY A 62 -65.20 34.04 -50.61
C GLY A 62 -65.75 33.51 -49.28
N GLU A 63 -65.29 32.35 -48.83
CA GLU A 63 -65.72 31.72 -47.59
C GLU A 63 -64.73 32.00 -46.44
N LYS A 64 -65.23 31.93 -45.20
CA LYS A 64 -64.43 32.18 -43.99
C LYS A 64 -63.99 30.91 -43.27
N GLN A 65 -64.54 29.77 -43.67
CA GLN A 65 -64.38 28.49 -43.00
C GLN A 65 -64.59 27.34 -43.99
N THR A 66 -63.82 26.27 -43.79
CA THR A 66 -64.04 24.97 -44.43
C THR A 66 -64.37 23.91 -43.37
N GLU A 67 -65.16 22.91 -43.76
CA GLU A 67 -65.58 21.81 -42.90
C GLU A 67 -65.49 20.49 -43.67
N VAL A 68 -65.03 19.46 -42.99
CA VAL A 68 -64.96 18.09 -43.51
C VAL A 68 -65.49 17.16 -42.44
N ALA A 69 -66.42 16.28 -42.79
CA ALA A 69 -66.95 15.28 -41.88
C ALA A 69 -66.78 13.89 -42.47
N LEU A 70 -66.22 12.98 -41.69
CA LEU A 70 -66.05 11.57 -42.04
C LEU A 70 -66.97 10.73 -41.16
N THR A 71 -67.82 9.94 -41.78
CA THR A 71 -68.67 8.95 -41.09
C THR A 71 -68.10 7.56 -41.31
N LEU A 72 -67.95 6.80 -40.24
CA LEU A 72 -67.53 5.40 -40.26
C LEU A 72 -68.75 4.46 -40.23
N GLU A 73 -68.56 3.19 -40.60
CA GLU A 73 -69.67 2.21 -40.65
C GLU A 73 -70.29 1.90 -39.29
N ASP A 74 -69.51 2.00 -38.21
CA ASP A 74 -69.96 1.87 -36.81
C ASP A 74 -70.79 3.06 -36.29
N GLY A 75 -71.01 4.09 -37.13
CA GLY A 75 -71.76 5.29 -36.79
C GLY A 75 -70.91 6.39 -36.15
N THR A 76 -69.60 6.18 -35.97
CA THR A 76 -68.70 7.23 -35.48
C THR A 76 -68.58 8.34 -36.52
N VAL A 77 -68.73 9.60 -36.08
CA VAL A 77 -68.58 10.79 -36.92
C VAL A 77 -67.43 11.63 -36.41
N ILE A 78 -66.50 11.93 -37.32
CA ILE A 78 -65.35 12.80 -37.09
C ILE A 78 -65.57 14.06 -37.91
N GLU A 79 -65.69 15.20 -37.23
CA GLU A 79 -65.78 16.51 -37.89
C GLU A 79 -64.46 17.24 -37.73
N TRP A 80 -64.00 17.86 -38.81
CA TRP A 80 -62.86 18.75 -38.83
C TRP A 80 -63.26 20.06 -39.48
N TRP A 81 -62.84 21.19 -38.90
CA TRP A 81 -63.06 22.49 -39.52
C TRP A 81 -61.88 23.42 -39.29
N LYS A 82 -61.72 24.37 -40.21
CA LYS A 82 -60.72 25.42 -40.11
C LYS A 82 -61.32 26.75 -40.50
N LYS A 83 -61.18 27.74 -39.62
CA LYS A 83 -61.52 29.14 -39.89
C LYS A 83 -60.28 29.86 -40.40
N GLN A 84 -60.47 30.87 -41.24
CA GLN A 84 -59.39 31.70 -41.74
C GLN A 84 -58.59 32.30 -40.57
N LYS A 85 -57.25 32.28 -40.66
CA LYS A 85 -56.32 32.72 -39.61
C LYS A 85 -56.40 31.95 -38.29
N GLN A 86 -57.06 30.79 -38.26
CA GLN A 86 -57.15 29.91 -37.09
C GLN A 86 -56.61 28.51 -37.42
N GLY A 87 -56.29 27.75 -36.36
CA GLY A 87 -55.91 26.34 -36.50
C GLY A 87 -57.10 25.45 -36.83
N GLY A 88 -56.83 24.26 -37.36
CA GLY A 88 -57.86 23.23 -37.54
C GLY A 88 -58.38 22.75 -36.18
N CYS A 89 -59.67 22.48 -36.12
CA CYS A 89 -60.39 22.04 -34.93
C CYS A 89 -61.09 20.71 -35.25
N TYR A 90 -61.32 19.88 -34.23
CA TYR A 90 -61.99 18.59 -34.39
C TYR A 90 -63.19 18.46 -33.46
N ARG A 91 -64.15 17.62 -33.86
CA ARG A 91 -65.20 17.11 -32.99
C ARG A 91 -65.37 15.60 -33.19
N LEU A 92 -65.49 14.89 -32.08
CA LEU A 92 -65.78 13.45 -32.02
C LEU A 92 -66.93 13.24 -31.05
N GLY A 93 -68.14 13.04 -31.60
CA GLY A 93 -69.37 13.03 -30.80
C GLY A 93 -69.56 14.35 -30.04
N GLU A 94 -69.60 14.31 -28.72
CA GLU A 94 -69.74 15.51 -27.86
C GLU A 94 -68.40 16.20 -27.54
N LYS A 95 -67.27 15.56 -27.81
CA LYS A 95 -65.95 16.11 -27.49
C LYS A 95 -65.47 17.04 -28.60
N GLU A 96 -65.06 18.25 -28.22
CA GLU A 96 -64.56 19.27 -29.12
C GLU A 96 -63.10 19.64 -28.81
N PHE A 97 -62.26 19.68 -29.85
CA PHE A 97 -60.83 19.97 -29.78
C PHE A 97 -60.52 21.24 -30.58
N THR A 98 -60.42 22.39 -29.89
CA THR A 98 -60.20 23.71 -30.53
C THR A 98 -58.74 24.18 -30.54
N LYS A 99 -57.89 23.61 -29.68
CA LYS A 99 -56.48 24.00 -29.52
C LYS A 99 -55.55 22.88 -29.95
N THR A 100 -55.65 22.48 -31.20
CA THR A 100 -54.88 21.35 -31.77
C THR A 100 -53.40 21.66 -31.98
N GLY A 101 -53.03 22.94 -32.10
CA GLY A 101 -51.64 23.37 -32.34
C GLY A 101 -51.07 22.85 -33.66
N GLY A 102 -51.93 22.53 -34.64
CA GLY A 102 -51.52 21.92 -35.92
C GLY A 102 -51.32 20.41 -35.86
N ASN A 103 -51.57 19.76 -34.72
CA ASN A 103 -51.49 18.29 -34.59
C ASN A 103 -52.88 17.66 -34.60
N VAL A 104 -52.95 16.36 -34.87
CA VAL A 104 -54.19 15.58 -34.74
C VAL A 104 -54.31 15.13 -33.28
N PRO A 105 -55.44 15.38 -32.57
CA PRO A 105 -55.63 14.87 -31.22
C PRO A 105 -55.51 13.36 -31.14
N GLU A 106 -54.93 12.82 -30.07
CA GLU A 106 -54.67 11.39 -29.92
C GLU A 106 -55.94 10.53 -30.03
N GLU A 107 -57.07 11.02 -29.49
CA GLU A 107 -58.37 10.36 -29.61
C GLU A 107 -58.80 10.24 -31.08
N ILE A 108 -58.63 11.28 -31.88
CA ILE A 108 -58.95 11.28 -33.32
C ILE A 108 -58.01 10.33 -34.08
N ALA A 109 -56.70 10.42 -33.81
CA ALA A 109 -55.70 9.56 -34.44
C ALA A 109 -55.94 8.08 -34.13
N SER A 110 -56.39 7.76 -32.90
CA SER A 110 -56.70 6.40 -32.48
C SER A 110 -57.89 5.79 -33.24
N VAL A 111 -58.87 6.61 -33.60
CA VAL A 111 -60.05 6.19 -34.37
C VAL A 111 -59.73 6.08 -35.85
N LEU A 112 -59.00 7.05 -36.42
CA LEU A 112 -58.66 7.07 -37.84
C LEU A 112 -57.65 5.99 -38.23
N GLY A 113 -56.66 5.70 -37.36
CA GLY A 113 -55.56 4.81 -37.71
C GLY A 113 -54.64 5.34 -38.82
N VAL A 114 -54.76 6.61 -39.17
CA VAL A 114 -53.92 7.33 -40.12
C VAL A 114 -52.97 8.24 -39.33
N GLY A 115 -51.70 8.25 -39.71
CA GLY A 115 -50.72 9.09 -39.05
C GLY A 115 -49.40 9.16 -39.80
N LEU A 116 -48.62 10.18 -39.45
CA LEU A 116 -47.28 10.39 -39.98
C LEU A 116 -46.29 9.47 -39.28
N ILE A 117 -45.45 8.80 -40.06
CA ILE A 117 -44.30 8.04 -39.57
C ILE A 117 -43.06 8.90 -39.84
N ASN A 118 -42.46 9.41 -38.78
CA ASN A 118 -41.19 10.14 -38.88
C ASN A 118 -40.03 9.18 -39.16
N ILE A 119 -39.39 9.34 -40.32
CA ILE A 119 -38.30 8.49 -40.78
C ILE A 119 -36.94 9.07 -40.40
N ASP A 120 -36.78 10.37 -40.57
CA ASP A 120 -35.62 11.14 -40.14
C ASP A 120 -36.00 12.59 -39.82
N ALA A 121 -35.00 13.43 -39.52
CA ALA A 121 -35.22 14.83 -39.14
C ALA A 121 -35.92 15.69 -40.21
N THR A 122 -36.01 15.20 -41.45
CA THR A 122 -36.48 15.96 -42.61
C THR A 122 -37.59 15.27 -43.39
N SER A 123 -37.93 14.03 -43.05
CA SER A 123 -38.90 13.24 -43.82
C SER A 123 -39.88 12.50 -42.92
N ASP A 124 -41.15 12.76 -43.22
CA ASP A 124 -42.31 12.03 -42.72
C ASP A 124 -42.98 11.33 -43.89
N ILE A 125 -43.59 10.18 -43.62
CA ILE A 125 -44.37 9.45 -44.62
C ILE A 125 -45.71 9.02 -44.02
N THR A 126 -46.73 8.94 -44.86
CA THR A 126 -48.05 8.42 -44.49
C THR A 126 -48.42 7.30 -45.45
N PRO A 127 -48.17 6.01 -45.11
CA PRO A 127 -48.44 4.89 -46.03
C PRO A 127 -49.89 4.80 -46.52
N GLN A 128 -50.83 5.35 -45.76
CA GLN A 128 -52.27 5.31 -46.02
C GLN A 128 -52.72 6.37 -47.05
N LEU A 129 -51.93 7.41 -47.27
CA LEU A 129 -52.28 8.55 -48.13
C LEU A 129 -51.15 8.76 -49.16
N SER A 130 -51.50 8.84 -50.44
CA SER A 130 -50.55 9.10 -51.52
C SER A 130 -51.03 10.29 -52.35
N ASP A 131 -50.13 11.21 -52.63
CA ASP A 131 -50.38 12.39 -53.45
C ASP A 131 -50.25 12.11 -54.94
N GLN A 132 -50.71 13.10 -55.72
CA GLN A 132 -50.50 13.11 -57.14
C GLN A 132 -49.01 13.17 -57.46
N PHE A 133 -48.54 12.26 -58.32
CA PHE A 133 -47.14 12.12 -58.73
C PHE A 133 -46.18 11.63 -57.64
N ASP A 134 -46.68 11.12 -56.51
CA ASP A 134 -45.84 10.41 -55.55
C ASP A 134 -45.20 9.18 -56.20
N ALA A 135 -43.93 8.96 -55.88
CA ALA A 135 -43.26 7.74 -56.25
C ALA A 135 -43.91 6.55 -55.51
N PRO A 136 -43.99 5.36 -56.14
CA PRO A 136 -44.47 4.16 -55.46
C PRO A 136 -43.79 3.94 -54.11
N PHE A 137 -44.61 3.81 -53.06
CA PHE A 137 -44.18 3.70 -51.66
C PHE A 137 -43.04 2.69 -51.50
N ILE A 138 -41.95 3.11 -50.85
CA ILE A 138 -40.73 2.34 -50.57
C ILE A 138 -39.90 1.94 -51.80
N ILE A 139 -40.50 1.66 -52.97
CA ILE A 139 -39.81 1.05 -54.12
C ILE A 139 -38.66 1.93 -54.64
N TYR A 140 -38.88 3.23 -54.72
CA TYR A 140 -37.90 4.19 -55.27
C TYR A 140 -36.94 4.77 -54.23
N GLU A 141 -37.08 4.38 -52.96
CA GLU A 141 -36.24 4.89 -51.87
C GLU A 141 -34.87 4.18 -51.82
N THR A 142 -33.86 4.84 -51.24
CA THR A 142 -32.53 4.22 -51.04
C THR A 142 -32.59 3.02 -50.09
N GLY A 143 -31.65 2.07 -50.18
CA GLY A 143 -31.61 0.89 -49.31
C GLY A 143 -31.64 1.24 -47.82
N SER A 144 -30.88 2.26 -47.41
CA SER A 144 -30.87 2.77 -46.03
C SER A 144 -32.21 3.36 -45.60
N LYS A 145 -32.86 4.14 -46.47
CA LYS A 145 -34.17 4.75 -46.18
C LYS A 145 -35.27 3.69 -46.10
N ARG A 146 -35.29 2.70 -46.99
CA ARG A 146 -36.21 1.54 -46.92
C ARG A 146 -36.07 0.78 -45.60
N ALA A 147 -34.84 0.50 -45.16
CA ALA A 147 -34.59 -0.18 -43.90
C ALA A 147 -35.10 0.63 -42.69
N ARG A 148 -34.93 1.97 -42.70
CA ARG A 148 -35.51 2.85 -41.67
C ARG A 148 -37.03 2.83 -41.68
N ILE A 149 -37.65 2.93 -42.86
CA ILE A 149 -39.11 2.88 -43.01
C ILE A 149 -39.68 1.60 -42.40
N LEU A 150 -39.12 0.46 -42.75
CA LEU A 150 -39.53 -0.84 -42.21
C LEU A 150 -39.26 -0.93 -40.70
N GLY A 151 -38.10 -0.44 -40.25
CA GLY A 151 -37.75 -0.41 -38.83
C GLY A 151 -38.70 0.43 -37.98
N LYS A 152 -39.11 1.60 -38.49
CA LYS A 152 -40.09 2.50 -37.86
C LYS A 152 -41.50 1.89 -37.86
N ALA A 153 -41.94 1.35 -39.00
CA ALA A 153 -43.26 0.74 -39.13
C ALA A 153 -43.44 -0.49 -38.22
N THR A 154 -42.37 -1.23 -37.97
CA THR A 154 -42.37 -2.41 -37.08
C THR A 154 -42.01 -2.09 -35.63
N ARG A 155 -41.71 -0.82 -35.30
CA ARG A 155 -41.17 -0.38 -34.00
C ARG A 155 -39.86 -1.07 -33.59
N LEU A 156 -39.14 -1.68 -34.54
CA LEU A 156 -37.80 -2.23 -34.33
C LEU A 156 -36.79 -1.14 -33.99
N ASP A 157 -37.01 0.08 -34.48
CA ASP A 157 -36.20 1.25 -34.17
C ASP A 157 -36.10 1.52 -32.65
N THR A 158 -37.17 1.27 -31.90
CA THR A 158 -37.21 1.43 -30.43
C THR A 158 -36.26 0.43 -29.77
N VAL A 159 -36.28 -0.83 -30.23
CA VAL A 159 -35.38 -1.88 -29.74
C VAL A 159 -33.92 -1.56 -30.07
N VAL A 160 -33.66 -1.12 -31.31
CA VAL A 160 -32.31 -0.72 -31.75
C VAL A 160 -31.80 0.48 -30.95
N THR A 161 -32.66 1.47 -30.70
CA THR A 161 -32.31 2.65 -29.90
C THR A 161 -31.98 2.26 -28.46
N ALA A 162 -32.80 1.40 -27.85
CA ALA A 162 -32.53 0.86 -26.52
C ALA A 162 -31.21 0.08 -26.47
N GLN A 163 -30.94 -0.77 -27.47
CA GLN A 163 -29.69 -1.51 -27.58
C GLN A 163 -28.47 -0.57 -27.65
N MET A 164 -28.56 0.52 -28.42
CA MET A 164 -27.48 1.52 -28.50
C MET A 164 -27.27 2.25 -27.17
N ALA A 165 -28.35 2.59 -26.46
CA ALA A 165 -28.26 3.21 -25.13
C ALA A 165 -27.59 2.28 -24.12
N CYS A 166 -28.03 1.01 -24.03
CA CYS A 166 -27.42 0.01 -23.15
C CYS A 166 -25.94 -0.22 -23.49
N LYS A 167 -25.58 -0.24 -24.78
CA LYS A 167 -24.17 -0.36 -25.18
C LYS A 167 -23.35 0.83 -24.69
N LYS A 168 -23.87 2.05 -24.83
CA LYS A 168 -23.20 3.28 -24.35
C LYS A 168 -23.00 3.23 -22.83
N GLU A 169 -24.02 2.86 -22.08
CA GLU A 169 -23.94 2.73 -20.62
C GLU A 169 -22.91 1.68 -20.19
N ARG A 170 -22.92 0.51 -20.84
CA ARG A 170 -21.93 -0.54 -20.62
C ARG A 170 -20.51 -0.05 -20.87
N ASP A 171 -20.29 0.64 -21.99
CA ASP A 171 -18.97 1.14 -22.38
C ASP A 171 -18.47 2.25 -21.44
N GLN A 172 -19.39 2.99 -20.79
CA GLN A 172 -19.07 3.98 -19.76
C GLN A 172 -18.70 3.29 -18.45
N ALA A 173 -19.54 2.37 -17.97
CA ALA A 173 -19.29 1.63 -16.73
C ALA A 173 -17.97 0.84 -16.77
N HIS A 174 -17.61 0.28 -17.93
CA HIS A 174 -16.33 -0.40 -18.11
C HIS A 174 -15.14 0.53 -17.89
N ARG A 175 -15.18 1.76 -18.43
CA ARG A 175 -14.09 2.75 -18.26
C ARG A 175 -13.97 3.24 -16.82
N GLU A 176 -15.11 3.40 -16.14
CA GLU A 176 -15.14 3.76 -14.73
C GLU A 176 -14.52 2.65 -13.87
N ALA A 177 -14.85 1.38 -14.16
CA ALA A 177 -14.24 0.23 -13.49
C ALA A 177 -12.73 0.15 -13.72
N GLU A 178 -12.25 0.37 -14.95
CA GLU A 178 -10.80 0.40 -15.24
C GLU A 178 -10.09 1.53 -14.49
N THR A 179 -10.68 2.72 -14.45
CA THR A 179 -10.14 3.86 -13.69
C THR A 179 -10.07 3.54 -12.20
N ALA A 180 -11.16 3.03 -11.62
CA ALA A 180 -11.21 2.68 -10.21
C ALA A 180 -10.22 1.57 -9.83
N SER A 181 -10.02 0.59 -10.72
CA SER A 181 -9.00 -0.46 -10.52
C SER A 181 -7.59 0.13 -10.47
N SER A 182 -7.25 1.03 -11.40
CA SER A 182 -5.95 1.69 -11.43
C SER A 182 -5.72 2.58 -10.19
N GLU A 183 -6.76 3.27 -9.72
CA GLU A 183 -6.69 4.05 -8.48
C GLU A 183 -6.47 3.16 -7.25
N LEU A 184 -7.15 2.00 -7.20
CA LEU A 184 -6.98 1.02 -6.13
C LEU A 184 -5.56 0.46 -6.11
N ASP A 185 -5.01 0.08 -7.27
CA ASP A 185 -3.60 -0.35 -7.38
C ASP A 185 -2.64 0.73 -6.86
N GLY A 186 -2.92 2.00 -7.17
CA GLY A 186 -2.14 3.14 -6.67
C GLY A 186 -2.22 3.32 -5.15
N VAL A 187 -3.41 3.16 -4.56
CA VAL A 187 -3.63 3.25 -3.12
C VAL A 187 -2.97 2.07 -2.39
N GLU A 188 -3.08 0.85 -2.93
CA GLU A 188 -2.43 -0.34 -2.36
C GLU A 188 -0.90 -0.22 -2.38
N ALA A 189 -0.33 0.27 -3.49
CA ALA A 189 1.10 0.56 -3.57
C ALA A 189 1.52 1.64 -2.55
N GLY A 190 0.69 2.68 -2.38
CA GLY A 190 0.89 3.70 -1.36
C GLY A 190 0.90 3.11 0.05
N LEU A 191 -0.08 2.26 0.38
CA LEU A 191 -0.19 1.60 1.68
C LEU A 191 1.00 0.68 1.98
N ALA A 192 1.46 -0.08 0.99
CA ALA A 192 2.63 -0.95 1.12
C ALA A 192 3.94 -0.17 1.33
N SER A 193 4.00 1.09 0.89
CA SER A 193 5.17 1.96 1.08
C SER A 193 5.25 2.60 2.47
N ILE A 194 4.17 2.52 3.25
CA ILE A 194 4.14 3.09 4.60
C ILE A 194 5.06 2.27 5.51
N PRO A 195 6.07 2.89 6.14
CA PRO A 195 6.95 2.19 7.07
C PRO A 195 6.18 1.67 8.28
N ASP A 196 6.66 0.58 8.85
CA ASP A 196 6.16 0.08 10.13
C ASP A 196 6.53 1.07 11.25
N TYR A 197 5.55 1.88 11.65
CA TYR A 197 5.72 2.89 12.67
C TYR A 197 5.97 2.29 14.06
N GLU A 198 5.40 1.13 14.39
CA GLU A 198 5.65 0.46 15.67
C GLU A 198 7.11 0.00 15.75
N ALA A 199 7.65 -0.54 14.65
CA ALA A 199 9.06 -0.90 14.57
C ALA A 199 10.00 0.32 14.64
N LEU A 200 9.60 1.45 14.04
CA LEU A 200 10.37 2.70 14.13
C LEU A 200 10.34 3.29 15.55
N GLU A 201 9.21 3.24 16.24
CA GLU A 201 9.04 3.69 17.62
C GLU A 201 9.88 2.83 18.57
N ALA A 202 9.80 1.50 18.49
CA ALA A 202 10.63 0.59 19.28
C ALA A 202 12.15 0.81 19.06
N ARG A 203 12.55 1.12 17.82
CA ARG A 203 13.95 1.49 17.51
C ARG A 203 14.34 2.83 18.13
N ALA A 204 13.45 3.81 18.12
CA ALA A 204 13.69 5.11 18.75
C ALA A 204 13.88 4.96 20.27
N ASP A 205 13.03 4.15 20.92
CA ASP A 205 13.16 3.84 22.35
C ASP A 205 14.49 3.15 22.66
N THR A 206 14.88 2.16 21.86
CA THR A 206 16.18 1.48 22.02
C THR A 206 17.36 2.45 21.87
N VAL A 207 17.27 3.40 20.93
CA VAL A 207 18.31 4.43 20.75
C VAL A 207 18.35 5.37 21.95
N ALA A 208 17.19 5.73 22.53
CA ALA A 208 17.12 6.56 23.72
C ALA A 208 17.75 5.85 24.94
N GLU A 209 17.47 4.56 25.15
CA GLU A 209 18.10 3.77 26.23
C GLU A 209 19.63 3.67 26.06
N ASN A 210 20.10 3.45 24.83
CA ASN A 210 21.52 3.41 24.53
C ASN A 210 22.19 4.78 24.77
N LEU A 211 21.54 5.88 24.41
CA LEU A 211 22.03 7.23 24.69
C LEU A 211 22.18 7.46 26.19
N GLN A 212 21.17 7.09 26.98
CA GLN A 212 21.24 7.19 28.44
C GLN A 212 22.42 6.38 29.02
N THR A 213 22.62 5.17 28.51
CA THR A 213 23.75 4.31 28.94
C THR A 213 25.11 4.93 28.60
N ILE A 214 25.22 5.58 27.45
CA ILE A 214 26.44 6.31 27.05
C ILE A 214 26.67 7.50 27.97
N GLU A 215 25.65 8.29 28.28
CA GLU A 215 25.75 9.42 29.21
C GLU A 215 26.22 9.00 30.61
N ASP A 216 25.66 7.90 31.13
CA ASP A 216 26.08 7.31 32.40
C ASP A 216 27.54 6.86 32.36
N SER A 217 27.94 6.21 31.26
CA SER A 217 29.32 5.76 31.04
C SER A 217 30.30 6.94 30.94
N MET A 218 29.92 8.02 30.27
CA MET A 218 30.73 9.24 30.20
C MET A 218 30.90 9.87 31.59
N THR A 219 29.86 9.82 32.43
CA THR A 219 29.94 10.27 33.82
C THR A 219 30.92 9.44 34.64
N LEU A 220 30.91 8.12 34.46
CA LEU A 220 31.87 7.21 35.10
C LEU A 220 33.31 7.46 34.64
N VAL A 221 33.53 7.65 33.33
CA VAL A 221 34.85 7.97 32.78
C VAL A 221 35.38 9.28 33.36
N ARG A 222 34.54 10.31 33.45
CA ARG A 222 34.91 11.60 34.07
C ARG A 222 35.37 11.41 35.51
N ARG A 223 34.66 10.59 36.28
CA ARG A 223 35.02 10.28 37.68
C ARG A 223 36.31 9.46 37.78
N ALA A 224 36.55 8.55 36.84
CA ALA A 224 37.80 7.80 36.77
C ALA A 224 39.00 8.71 36.47
N GLN A 225 38.84 9.70 35.59
CA GLN A 225 39.87 10.71 35.32
C GLN A 225 40.18 11.55 36.56
N GLU A 226 39.16 12.01 37.29
CA GLU A 226 39.35 12.73 38.57
C GLU A 226 40.14 11.90 39.59
N LEU A 227 39.87 10.59 39.67
CA LEU A 227 40.61 9.68 40.56
C LEU A 227 42.04 9.45 40.11
N ASP A 228 42.30 9.36 38.80
CA ASP A 228 43.65 9.22 38.26
C ASP A 228 44.50 10.46 38.56
N ASP A 229 43.94 11.66 38.41
CA ASP A 229 44.57 12.92 38.79
C ASP A 229 44.92 12.95 40.30
N LEU A 230 44.00 12.51 41.16
CA LEU A 230 44.24 12.36 42.60
C LEU A 230 45.35 11.35 42.91
N ILE A 231 45.38 10.21 42.20
CA ILE A 231 46.44 9.20 42.37
C ILE A 231 47.78 9.75 41.92
N ALA A 232 47.83 10.50 40.82
CA ALA A 232 49.04 11.17 40.35
C ALA A 232 49.55 12.18 41.37
N GLU A 233 48.65 12.97 41.99
CA GLU A 233 48.99 13.88 43.08
C GLU A 233 49.58 13.13 44.29
N VAL A 234 48.93 12.05 44.74
CA VAL A 234 49.43 11.22 45.87
C VAL A 234 50.78 10.59 45.54
N ARG A 235 50.98 10.08 44.32
CA ARG A 235 52.27 9.54 43.88
C ARG A 235 53.36 10.61 43.89
N SER A 236 53.08 11.82 43.41
CA SER A 236 54.05 12.93 43.45
C SER A 236 54.49 13.25 44.89
N ARG A 237 53.56 13.21 45.84
CA ARG A 237 53.82 13.42 47.27
C ARG A 237 54.57 12.25 47.91
N ALA A 238 54.31 11.02 47.47
CA ALA A 238 55.01 9.82 47.96
C ALA A 238 56.47 9.75 47.49
N VAL A 239 56.78 10.20 46.27
CA VAL A 239 58.17 10.31 45.76
C VAL A 239 58.99 11.33 46.55
N ALA A 240 58.37 12.32 47.18
CA ALA A 240 59.04 13.29 48.05
C ALA A 240 59.46 12.72 49.42
N VAL A 241 59.09 11.49 49.76
CA VAL A 241 59.50 10.82 51.01
C VAL A 241 60.79 10.04 50.77
N ASP A 242 61.92 10.59 51.23
CA ASP A 242 63.22 9.94 51.17
C ASP A 242 63.32 8.81 52.21
N VAL A 243 63.23 7.56 51.74
CA VAL A 243 63.35 6.32 52.54
C VAL A 243 64.78 5.75 52.58
N ALA A 244 65.75 6.37 51.90
CA ALA A 244 67.15 5.94 51.91
C ALA A 244 67.78 5.90 53.33
N PRO A 245 67.56 6.89 54.22
CA PRO A 245 68.18 6.87 55.55
C PRO A 245 67.65 5.73 56.44
N LEU A 246 66.38 5.30 56.25
CA LEU A 246 65.83 4.16 57.00
C LEU A 246 66.44 2.83 56.54
N ARG A 247 66.73 2.70 55.24
CA ARG A 247 67.28 1.48 54.65
C ARG A 247 68.72 1.22 55.11
N GLU A 248 69.52 2.27 55.17
CA GLU A 248 70.91 2.21 55.66
C GLU A 248 70.99 1.80 57.15
N GLN A 249 70.06 2.30 57.98
CA GLN A 249 69.99 1.89 59.39
C GLN A 249 69.60 0.41 59.57
N LEU A 250 68.72 -0.12 58.71
CA LEU A 250 68.31 -1.53 58.75
C LEU A 250 69.45 -2.46 58.33
N ASP A 251 70.22 -2.10 57.30
CA ASP A 251 71.36 -2.90 56.84
C ASP A 251 72.48 -2.95 57.91
N LEU A 252 72.75 -1.82 58.57
CA LEU A 252 73.68 -1.75 59.70
C LEU A 252 73.24 -2.65 60.87
N ALA A 253 71.95 -2.66 61.19
CA ALA A 253 71.39 -3.51 62.24
C ALA A 253 71.50 -5.01 61.89
N ALA A 254 71.21 -5.39 60.65
CA ALA A 254 71.34 -6.77 60.17
C ALA A 254 72.79 -7.27 60.24
N ALA A 255 73.75 -6.46 59.77
CA ALA A 255 75.17 -6.78 59.84
C ALA A 255 75.72 -6.84 61.28
N GLY A 256 75.10 -6.11 62.22
CA GLY A 256 75.39 -6.20 63.65
C GLY A 256 74.94 -7.54 64.25
N LEU A 257 73.78 -8.04 63.82
CA LEU A 257 73.21 -9.29 64.32
C LEU A 257 74.03 -10.52 63.89
N GLU A 258 74.50 -10.55 62.64
CA GLU A 258 75.38 -11.62 62.13
C GLU A 258 76.73 -11.68 62.87
N ARG A 259 77.31 -10.51 63.17
CA ARG A 259 78.55 -10.42 63.96
C ARG A 259 78.34 -10.94 65.38
N ALA A 260 77.22 -10.61 66.02
CA ALA A 260 76.89 -11.10 67.36
C ALA A 260 76.71 -12.63 67.39
N ALA A 261 76.03 -13.20 66.39
CA ALA A 261 75.86 -14.65 66.26
C ALA A 261 77.21 -15.38 66.11
N SER A 262 78.14 -14.81 65.33
CA SER A 262 79.48 -15.38 65.14
C SER A 262 80.31 -15.40 66.43
N VAL A 263 80.24 -14.34 67.24
CA VAL A 263 80.93 -14.27 68.55
C VAL A 263 80.35 -15.29 69.53
N GLN A 264 79.04 -15.51 69.50
CA GLN A 264 78.37 -16.46 70.38
C GLN A 264 78.80 -17.91 70.09
N GLU A 265 78.97 -18.27 68.82
CA GLU A 265 79.45 -19.60 68.41
C GLU A 265 80.90 -19.85 68.84
N ILE A 266 81.78 -18.87 68.69
CA ILE A 266 83.18 -18.96 69.14
C ILE A 266 83.24 -19.15 70.66
N THR A 267 82.39 -18.43 71.41
CA THR A 267 82.33 -18.53 72.87
C THR A 267 81.85 -19.91 73.33
N ARG A 268 80.96 -20.57 72.56
CA ARG A 268 80.45 -21.91 72.89
C ARG A 268 81.51 -23.02 72.75
N ARG A 269 82.51 -22.84 71.88
CA ARG A 269 83.56 -23.85 71.60
C ARG A 269 84.77 -23.77 72.53
N LEU A 270 84.91 -22.68 73.28
CA LEU A 270 86.04 -22.47 74.21
C LEU A 270 86.17 -23.56 75.30
N PRO A 271 85.09 -24.02 75.95
CA PRO A 271 85.17 -25.00 77.05
C PRO A 271 85.69 -26.38 76.60
N ASP A 272 85.31 -26.84 75.41
CA ASP A 272 85.73 -28.14 74.87
C ASP A 272 87.21 -28.14 74.47
N ALA A 273 87.70 -27.01 73.94
CA ALA A 273 89.12 -26.82 73.67
C ALA A 273 89.95 -26.81 74.96
N GLN A 274 89.45 -26.20 76.04
CA GLN A 274 90.11 -26.23 77.36
C GLN A 274 90.17 -27.63 77.96
N ARG A 275 89.09 -28.43 77.89
CA ARG A 275 89.12 -29.84 78.32
C ARG A 275 90.17 -30.67 77.58
N SER A 276 90.29 -30.47 76.26
CA SER A 276 91.28 -31.19 75.46
C SER A 276 92.72 -30.86 75.86
N VAL A 277 92.98 -29.60 76.27
CA VAL A 277 94.30 -29.18 76.76
C VAL A 277 94.61 -29.82 78.13
N ASP A 278 93.64 -29.93 79.01
CA ASP A 278 93.85 -30.53 80.34
C ASP A 278 94.04 -32.05 80.28
N GLU A 279 93.33 -32.77 79.40
CA GLU A 279 93.57 -34.20 79.16
C GLU A 279 94.99 -34.47 78.62
N LEU A 280 95.47 -33.64 77.71
CA LEU A 280 96.83 -33.77 77.18
C LEU A 280 97.90 -33.53 78.26
N LYS A 281 97.67 -32.60 79.19
CA LYS A 281 98.55 -32.39 80.34
C LYS A 281 98.58 -33.59 81.29
N GLY A 282 97.43 -34.23 81.53
CA GLY A 282 97.36 -35.48 82.31
C GLY A 282 98.21 -36.59 81.71
N ARG A 283 98.07 -36.82 80.39
CA ARG A 283 98.87 -37.83 79.67
C ARG A 283 100.38 -37.57 79.69
N ILE A 284 100.80 -36.30 79.70
CA ILE A 284 102.22 -35.94 79.83
C ILE A 284 102.74 -36.30 81.23
N SER A 285 101.94 -36.09 82.27
CA SER A 285 102.30 -36.48 83.64
C SER A 285 102.46 -37.99 83.77
N ASP A 286 101.48 -38.76 83.26
CA ASP A 286 101.48 -40.22 83.36
C ASP A 286 102.66 -40.85 82.60
N ASN A 287 102.98 -40.33 81.41
CA ASN A 287 104.14 -40.78 80.65
C ASN A 287 105.47 -40.45 81.33
N LYS A 288 105.55 -39.37 82.12
CA LYS A 288 106.75 -39.03 82.88
C LYS A 288 107.00 -40.03 84.01
N ALA A 289 105.96 -40.39 84.75
CA ALA A 289 106.04 -41.39 85.82
C ALA A 289 106.37 -42.79 85.26
N ALA A 290 105.86 -43.14 84.08
CA ALA A 290 106.21 -44.39 83.40
C ALA A 290 107.69 -44.43 82.98
N LEU A 291 108.28 -43.29 82.59
CA LEU A 291 109.69 -43.19 82.22
C LEU A 291 110.60 -43.42 83.44
N GLU A 292 110.30 -42.80 84.58
CA GLU A 292 111.07 -42.97 85.83
C GLU A 292 111.03 -44.42 86.33
N SER A 293 109.86 -45.07 86.26
CA SER A 293 109.70 -46.51 86.58
C SER A 293 110.50 -47.42 85.64
N PHE A 294 110.61 -47.06 84.36
CA PHE A 294 111.39 -47.82 83.38
C PHE A 294 112.90 -47.65 83.61
N GLU A 295 113.34 -46.46 84.02
CA GLU A 295 114.74 -46.19 84.38
C GLU A 295 115.17 -46.95 85.65
N GLU A 296 114.32 -47.05 86.67
CA GLU A 296 114.58 -47.87 87.87
C GLU A 296 114.62 -49.38 87.55
N GLN A 297 113.73 -49.88 86.69
CA GLN A 297 113.73 -51.28 86.26
C GLN A 297 114.95 -51.62 85.39
N TYR A 298 115.43 -50.67 84.59
CA TYR A 298 116.63 -50.83 83.78
C TYR A 298 117.91 -50.89 84.65
N ALA A 299 117.99 -50.03 85.68
CA ALA A 299 119.08 -50.06 86.66
C ALA A 299 119.16 -51.39 87.42
N ALA A 300 118.01 -51.89 87.92
CA ALA A 300 117.94 -53.16 88.63
C ALA A 300 118.33 -54.38 87.76
N ALA A 301 117.96 -54.38 86.48
CA ALA A 301 118.33 -55.45 85.54
C ALA A 301 119.82 -55.42 85.15
N CYS A 302 120.46 -54.24 85.14
CA CYS A 302 121.90 -54.12 84.90
C CYS A 302 122.75 -54.61 86.09
N GLU A 303 122.27 -54.42 87.32
CA GLU A 303 122.93 -54.91 88.55
C GLU A 303 122.93 -56.44 88.65
N GLU A 304 121.83 -57.11 88.26
CA GLU A 304 121.70 -58.58 88.31
C GLU A 304 122.54 -59.30 87.23
N ALA A 305 122.85 -58.63 86.12
CA ALA A 305 123.61 -59.18 84.99
C ALA A 305 125.14 -59.02 85.12
N GLY A 306 125.64 -58.33 86.17
CA GLY A 306 127.07 -58.10 86.37
C GLY A 306 127.70 -57.13 85.36
N VAL A 307 126.93 -56.16 84.86
CA VAL A 307 127.30 -55.24 83.80
C VAL A 307 127.33 -53.79 84.31
N CYS A 308 128.43 -53.06 84.09
CA CYS A 308 128.59 -51.66 84.54
C CYS A 308 127.63 -50.69 83.82
N GLU A 309 126.88 -49.89 84.59
CA GLU A 309 125.81 -48.97 84.13
C GLU A 309 126.26 -47.83 83.20
N LYS A 310 127.56 -47.58 83.06
CA LYS A 310 128.08 -46.59 82.10
C LYS A 310 128.51 -47.18 80.75
N CYS A 311 128.79 -48.47 80.65
CA CYS A 311 129.46 -49.06 79.47
C CYS A 311 128.92 -50.40 78.97
N GLY A 312 127.83 -50.95 79.54
CA GLY A 312 127.11 -52.07 78.92
C GLY A 312 127.97 -53.33 78.67
N GLY A 313 129.07 -53.50 79.41
CA GLY A 313 129.90 -54.72 79.37
C GLY A 313 130.96 -54.74 78.27
N LEU A 314 131.33 -53.58 77.70
CA LEU A 314 132.25 -53.50 76.57
C LEU A 314 133.70 -53.07 76.91
N LEU A 315 134.05 -52.75 78.17
CA LEU A 315 135.41 -52.30 78.58
C LEU A 315 135.84 -52.80 79.99
N ASP A 316 137.15 -52.96 80.23
CA ASP A 316 137.77 -53.43 81.49
C ASP A 316 138.00 -52.29 82.52
N HIS A 317 137.87 -52.59 83.82
CA HIS A 317 137.45 -51.68 84.91
C HIS A 317 138.48 -50.62 85.39
N LYS A 318 139.52 -50.30 84.62
CA LYS A 318 140.52 -49.26 84.97
C LYS A 318 140.39 -47.94 84.21
N GLU A 319 139.44 -47.83 83.28
CA GLU A 319 139.22 -46.61 82.48
C GLU A 319 137.78 -46.07 82.56
N CYS A 320 136.96 -46.57 83.49
CA CYS A 320 135.57 -46.12 83.66
C CYS A 320 135.47 -45.16 84.86
N ALA A 321 135.70 -43.86 84.62
CA ALA A 321 135.33 -42.77 85.53
C ALA A 321 134.14 -41.98 84.94
#